data_AF-A0A923KTE2-F1
#
_entry.id   AF-A0A923KTE2-F1
#
_cell.length_a   1.000
_cell.length_b   1.000
_cell.length_c   1.000
_cell.angle_alpha   90.00
_cell.angle_beta   90.00
_cell.angle_gamma   90.00
#
_symmetry.space_group_name_H-M   'P 1'
#
loop_
_entity.id
_entity.type
_entity.pdbx_description
1 polymer ?
#
loop_
_entity_poly.entity_id
_entity_poly.type
_entity_poly.pdbx_seq_one_letter_code
_entity_poly.pdbx_strand_id
1 'polypeptide(L)'
;MNQSQYEVQERFGVPKENLLAAKRAIQKYRNLELTCYVPTRREILDSNKAKLEEVLISWLCKSPIEIIPSPYQVNEVLALLAQRSDYHELSALVQMCRHYPYQR
;
A
#
# COMPACT_ATOMS: atom_id res chain seq x y z
N MET A 1 -17.21 -8.53 14.27
CA MET A 1 -15.80 -8.14 14.02
C MET A 1 -15.50 -6.93 14.89
N ASN A 2 -14.43 -6.95 15.68
CA ASN A 2 -14.06 -5.76 16.47
C ASN A 2 -13.37 -4.71 15.56
N GLN A 3 -13.36 -3.45 15.98
CA GLN A 3 -12.83 -2.35 15.16
C GLN A 3 -11.36 -2.56 14.75
N SER A 4 -10.54 -3.18 15.61
CA SER A 4 -9.13 -3.45 15.32
C SER A 4 -8.94 -4.50 14.21
N GLN A 5 -9.75 -5.56 14.18
CA GLN A 5 -9.71 -6.54 13.10
C GLN A 5 -10.15 -5.94 11.76
N TYR A 6 -11.12 -5.02 11.77
CA TYR A 6 -11.53 -4.31 10.56
C TYR A 6 -10.41 -3.42 10.02
N GLU A 7 -9.73 -2.66 10.86
CA GLU A 7 -8.60 -1.82 10.44
C GLU A 7 -7.43 -2.64 9.87
N VAL A 8 -7.09 -3.76 10.50
CA VAL A 8 -6.04 -4.67 10.00
C VAL A 8 -6.45 -5.25 8.66
N GLN A 9 -7.71 -5.67 8.53
CA GLN A 9 -8.22 -6.16 7.27
C GLN A 9 -8.06 -5.06 6.22
N GLU A 10 -8.64 -3.87 6.42
CA GLU A 10 -8.58 -2.74 5.48
C GLU A 10 -7.16 -2.42 4.99
N ARG A 11 -6.14 -2.56 5.83
CA ARG A 11 -4.72 -2.36 5.46
C ARG A 11 -4.05 -3.64 4.96
N PHE A 12 -4.75 -4.39 4.11
CA PHE A 12 -4.25 -5.61 3.46
C PHE A 12 -3.70 -6.66 4.45
N GLY A 13 -4.27 -6.74 5.65
CA GLY A 13 -3.84 -7.68 6.68
C GLY A 13 -2.51 -7.32 7.36
N VAL A 14 -1.95 -6.12 7.13
CA VAL A 14 -0.71 -5.70 7.81
C VAL A 14 -0.99 -5.54 9.31
N PRO A 15 -0.29 -6.30 10.19
CA PRO A 15 -0.50 -6.20 11.62
C PRO A 15 -0.11 -4.82 12.16
N LYS A 16 -0.77 -4.40 13.25
CA LYS A 16 -0.48 -3.13 13.92
C LYS A 16 0.97 -3.08 14.43
N GLU A 17 1.48 -4.22 14.85
CA GLU A 17 2.85 -4.42 15.34
C GLU A 17 3.87 -4.06 14.25
N ASN A 18 3.60 -4.43 13.00
CA ASN A 18 4.45 -4.10 11.85
C ASN A 18 4.42 -2.61 11.54
N LEU A 19 3.26 -1.96 11.61
CA LEU A 19 3.15 -0.50 11.46
C LEU A 19 3.94 0.24 12.55
N LEU A 20 3.89 -0.25 13.79
CA LEU A 20 4.68 0.30 14.90
C LEU A 20 6.18 0.04 14.72
N ALA A 21 6.56 -1.14 14.24
CA ALA A 21 7.95 -1.48 13.96
C ALA A 21 8.53 -0.62 12.82
N ALA A 22 7.79 -0.42 11.73
CA ALA A 22 8.14 0.50 10.65
C ALA A 22 8.39 1.93 11.15
N LYS A 23 7.50 2.46 12.02
CA LYS A 23 7.69 3.77 12.64
C LYS A 23 8.97 3.85 13.46
N ARG A 24 9.26 2.82 14.27
CA ARG A 24 10.49 2.74 15.07
C ARG A 24 11.74 2.65 14.20
N ALA A 25 11.70 1.89 13.11
CA ALA A 25 12.81 1.76 12.17
C ALA A 25 13.14 3.11 11.52
N ILE A 26 12.14 3.82 10.99
CA ILE A 26 12.32 5.15 10.38
C ILE A 26 12.92 6.14 11.39
N GLN A 27 12.41 6.17 12.62
CA GLN A 27 12.95 7.04 13.68
C GLN A 27 14.39 6.68 14.06
N LYS A 28 14.70 5.39 14.17
CA LYS A 28 16.04 4.89 14.55
C LYS A 28 17.09 5.23 13.49
N TYR A 29 16.77 5.00 12.22
CA TYR A 29 17.72 5.18 11.12
C TYR A 29 17.64 6.58 10.46
N ARG A 30 16.71 7.44 10.90
CA ARG A 30 16.44 8.78 10.34
C ARG A 30 16.33 8.80 8.82
N ASN A 31 15.83 7.72 8.22
CA ASN A 31 15.68 7.63 6.78
C ASN A 31 14.38 8.33 6.36
N LEU A 32 14.51 9.58 5.91
CA LEU A 32 13.39 10.42 5.49
C LEU A 32 12.79 10.00 4.14
N GLU A 33 13.45 9.12 3.38
CA GLU A 33 12.93 8.62 2.13
C GLU A 33 11.89 7.51 2.32
N LEU A 34 11.83 6.90 3.51
CA LEU A 34 10.91 5.82 3.84
C LEU A 34 9.59 6.34 4.42
N THR A 35 8.51 5.61 4.14
CA THR A 35 7.17 5.88 4.66
C THR A 35 6.64 4.68 5.45
N CYS A 36 5.96 4.93 6.57
CA CYS A 36 5.33 3.88 7.39
C CYS A 36 3.84 3.69 7.07
N TYR A 37 3.36 4.23 5.94
CA TYR A 37 1.95 4.26 5.62
C TYR A 37 1.58 3.13 4.64
N VAL A 38 0.55 2.38 5.00
CA VAL A 38 -0.08 1.33 4.19
C VAL A 38 -1.46 1.82 3.80
N PRO A 39 -1.82 1.91 2.50
CA PRO A 39 -3.16 2.33 2.09
C PRO A 39 -4.23 1.35 2.59
N THR A 40 -5.44 1.86 2.77
CA THR A 40 -6.63 1.04 3.00
C THR A 40 -7.25 0.61 1.68
N ARG A 41 -8.02 -0.50 1.68
CA ARG A 41 -8.79 -0.92 0.51
C ARG A 41 -9.74 0.18 0.06
N ARG A 42 -10.38 0.87 1.01
CA ARG A 42 -11.23 2.02 0.72
C ARG A 42 -10.48 3.14 -0.01
N GLU A 43 -9.26 3.47 0.43
CA GLU A 43 -8.44 4.47 -0.27
C GLU A 43 -8.11 4.05 -1.70
N ILE A 44 -7.91 2.75 -1.97
CA ILE A 44 -7.72 2.26 -3.34
C ILE A 44 -8.98 2.46 -4.19
N LEU A 45 -10.16 2.22 -3.63
CA LEU A 45 -11.44 2.31 -4.37
C LEU A 45 -11.91 3.76 -4.58
N ASP A 46 -11.76 4.62 -3.57
CA ASP A 46 -12.47 5.90 -3.53
C ASP A 46 -11.56 7.11 -3.81
N SER A 47 -10.23 6.99 -3.69
CA SER A 47 -9.33 8.14 -3.86
C SER A 47 -9.29 8.62 -5.31
N ASN A 48 -9.07 9.92 -5.51
CA ASN A 48 -8.73 10.44 -6.83
C ASN A 48 -7.34 9.94 -7.28
N LYS A 49 -7.07 10.03 -8.59
CA LYS A 49 -5.83 9.55 -9.20
C LYS A 49 -4.57 10.07 -8.52
N ALA A 50 -4.47 11.38 -8.27
CA ALA A 50 -3.27 11.97 -7.67
C ALA A 50 -2.98 11.41 -6.27
N LYS A 51 -4.02 11.26 -5.44
CA LYS A 51 -3.87 10.68 -4.11
C LYS A 51 -3.52 9.19 -4.19
N LEU A 52 -4.14 8.47 -5.11
CA LEU A 52 -3.89 7.05 -5.34
C LEU A 52 -2.43 6.80 -5.78
N GLU A 53 -1.89 7.67 -6.66
CA GLU A 53 -0.49 7.65 -7.07
C GLU A 53 0.44 7.87 -5.88
N GLU A 54 0.20 8.91 -5.08
CA GLU A 54 0.99 9.22 -3.89
C GLU A 54 1.07 8.02 -2.93
N VAL A 55 -0.07 7.41 -2.59
CA VAL A 55 -0.12 6.34 -1.59
C VAL A 55 0.47 5.03 -2.11
N LEU A 56 0.21 4.66 -3.36
CA LEU A 56 0.72 3.42 -3.93
C LEU A 56 2.22 3.50 -4.19
N ILE A 57 2.73 4.60 -4.75
CA ILE A 57 4.17 4.79 -4.95
C ILE A 57 4.89 4.79 -3.61
N SER A 58 4.34 5.49 -2.62
CA SER A 58 4.90 5.50 -1.26
C SER A 58 4.99 4.09 -0.69
N TRP A 59 3.91 3.31 -0.73
CA TRP A 59 3.90 1.98 -0.16
C TRP A 59 4.76 0.97 -0.96
N LEU A 60 4.73 0.99 -2.28
CA LEU A 60 5.47 0.04 -3.11
C LEU A 60 6.98 0.38 -3.13
N CYS A 61 7.34 1.65 -3.26
CA CYS A 61 8.73 2.04 -3.50
C CYS A 61 9.47 2.47 -2.23
N LYS A 62 8.76 2.96 -1.21
CA LYS A 62 9.36 3.63 -0.04
C LYS A 62 9.03 2.94 1.30
N SER A 63 8.53 1.71 1.28
CA SER A 63 8.26 0.97 2.50
C SER A 63 9.54 0.42 3.16
N PRO A 64 9.68 0.55 4.49
CA PRO A 64 10.66 -0.23 5.25
C PRO A 64 10.24 -1.71 5.29
N ILE A 65 11.20 -2.59 5.59
CA ILE A 65 11.06 -4.05 5.46
C ILE A 65 9.84 -4.62 6.20
N GLU A 66 9.41 -3.99 7.29
CA GLU A 66 8.30 -4.44 8.12
C GLU A 66 6.94 -4.35 7.40
N ILE A 67 6.81 -3.50 6.38
CA ILE A 67 5.53 -3.24 5.69
C ILE A 67 5.66 -3.27 4.16
N ILE A 68 6.75 -3.84 3.63
CA ILE A 68 6.88 -4.09 2.19
C ILE A 68 5.70 -4.95 1.74
N PRO A 69 4.92 -4.54 0.71
CA PRO A 69 3.81 -5.32 0.24
C PRO A 69 4.29 -6.65 -0.35
N SER A 70 3.61 -7.74 0.01
CA SER A 70 3.81 -9.05 -0.59
C SER A 70 3.13 -9.14 -1.97
N PRO A 71 3.51 -10.09 -2.84
CA PRO A 71 2.83 -10.30 -4.13
C PRO A 71 1.32 -10.52 -3.99
N TYR A 72 0.88 -11.19 -2.92
CA TYR A 72 -0.54 -11.38 -2.64
C TYR A 72 -1.27 -10.04 -2.42
N GLN A 73 -0.69 -9.16 -1.60
CA GLN A 73 -1.28 -7.84 -1.32
C GLN A 73 -1.31 -6.95 -2.57
N VAL A 74 -0.28 -7.03 -3.43
CA VAL A 74 -0.27 -6.29 -4.70
C VAL A 74 -1.34 -6.82 -5.66
N ASN A 75 -1.59 -8.13 -5.67
CA ASN A 75 -2.69 -8.71 -6.46
C ASN A 75 -4.06 -8.27 -5.92
N GLU A 76 -4.23 -8.12 -4.61
CA GLU A 76 -5.45 -7.51 -4.04
C GLU A 76 -5.62 -6.05 -4.48
N VAL A 77 -4.55 -5.24 -4.51
CA VAL A 77 -4.59 -3.87 -5.05
C VAL A 77 -5.05 -3.89 -6.51
N LEU A 78 -4.47 -4.76 -7.35
CA LEU A 78 -4.88 -4.88 -8.76
C LEU A 78 -6.36 -5.24 -8.91
N ALA A 79 -6.87 -6.15 -8.07
CA ALA A 79 -8.28 -6.53 -8.06
C ALA A 79 -9.20 -5.39 -7.64
N LEU A 80 -8.77 -4.52 -6.72
CA LEU A 80 -9.52 -3.33 -6.32
C LEU A 80 -9.49 -2.24 -7.40
N LEU A 81 -8.33 -1.98 -8.00
CA LEU A 81 -8.21 -1.03 -9.11
C LEU A 81 -9.15 -1.40 -10.27
N ALA A 82 -9.26 -2.69 -10.60
CA ALA A 82 -10.14 -3.19 -11.66
C ALA A 82 -11.64 -2.95 -11.40
N GLN A 83 -12.04 -2.64 -10.17
CA GLN A 83 -13.43 -2.34 -9.83
C GLN A 83 -13.78 -0.86 -10.03
N ARG A 84 -12.78 0.01 -10.24
CA ARG A 84 -12.99 1.44 -10.40
C ARG A 84 -13.49 1.78 -11.81
N SER A 85 -14.37 2.78 -11.89
CA SER A 85 -14.89 3.27 -13.19
C SER A 85 -13.83 3.97 -14.04
N ASP A 86 -12.82 4.57 -13.41
CA ASP A 86 -11.70 5.28 -14.05
C ASP A 86 -10.48 4.37 -14.31
N TYR A 87 -10.63 3.04 -14.21
CA TYR A 87 -9.53 2.07 -14.33
C TYR A 87 -8.59 2.30 -15.52
N HIS A 88 -9.14 2.66 -16.68
CA HIS A 88 -8.37 2.91 -17.90
C HIS A 88 -7.41 4.10 -17.78
N GLU A 89 -7.75 5.11 -16.96
CA GLU A 89 -6.91 6.28 -16.70
C GLU A 89 -5.76 6.00 -15.72
N LEU A 90 -5.82 4.84 -15.05
CA LEU A 90 -4.85 4.37 -14.06
C LEU A 90 -3.83 3.38 -14.65
N SER A 91 -3.75 3.28 -15.98
CA SER A 91 -2.91 2.30 -16.68
C SER A 91 -1.45 2.27 -16.22
N ALA A 92 -0.85 3.44 -15.97
CA ALA A 92 0.53 3.54 -15.45
C ALA A 92 0.67 2.94 -14.05
N LEU A 93 -0.27 3.20 -13.14
CA LEU A 93 -0.29 2.61 -11.81
C LEU A 93 -0.51 1.10 -11.86
N VAL A 94 -1.44 0.64 -12.71
CA VAL A 94 -1.70 -0.78 -12.91
C VAL A 94 -0.44 -1.49 -13.42
N GLN A 95 0.27 -0.89 -14.37
CA GLN A 95 1.53 -1.44 -14.87
C GLN A 95 2.60 -1.49 -13.78
N MET A 96 2.75 -0.44 -12.96
CA MET A 96 3.68 -0.43 -11.83
C MET A 96 3.38 -1.59 -10.87
N CYS A 97 2.12 -1.77 -10.46
CA CYS A 97 1.72 -2.87 -9.59
C CYS A 97 2.00 -4.24 -10.23
N ARG A 98 1.79 -4.41 -11.54
CA ARG A 98 2.09 -5.67 -12.25
C ARG A 98 3.58 -6.00 -12.31
N HIS A 99 4.45 -4.99 -12.41
CA HIS A 99 5.90 -5.19 -12.48
C HIS A 99 6.58 -5.29 -11.11
N TYR A 100 5.91 -4.83 -10.05
CA TYR A 100 6.45 -4.80 -8.70
C TYR A 100 7.06 -6.14 -8.22
N PRO A 101 6.44 -7.32 -8.42
CA PRO A 101 7.01 -8.59 -7.97
C PRO A 101 8.38 -8.94 -8.60
N TYR A 102 8.79 -8.26 -9.67
CA TYR A 102 10.03 -8.51 -10.40
C TYR A 102 11.13 -7.47 -10.12
N GLN A 103 10.85 -6.47 -9.28
CA GLN A 103 11.76 -5.34 -9.03
C GLN A 103 12.47 -5.39 -7.66
N ARG A 104 12.21 -6.40 -6.82
CA ARG A 104 12.78 -6.51 -5.47
C ARG A 104 13.24 -7.92 -5.13
#